data_AF-A0A940ICQ4-F1
#
_entry.id   AF-A0A940ICQ4-F1
#
_cell.length_a   1.000
_cell.length_b   1.000
_cell.length_c   1.000
_cell.angle_alpha   90.00
_cell.angle_beta   90.00
_cell.angle_gamma   90.00
#
_symmetry.space_group_name_H-M   'P 1'
#
loop_
_entity.id
_entity.type
_entity.pdbx_description
1 polymer ?
#
loop_
_entity_poly.entity_id
_entity_poly.type
_entity_poly.pdbx_seq_one_letter_code
_entity_poly.pdbx_strand_id
1 'polypeptide(L)'
;MKKTVTVICLILTLVVGAVALSACDKEEYNVRIEGHEWVFDNVLENVGGEAAITECSESNAEIYPEAKVVEIKVSVKSGTLTVEHVTAGTTSVYVLAEEEYIEGKSSIYILEDEEGNEAGYATIGVTSYHDGSEEYTLIIRTGDRYEYFSEEITDKE
;
A
#
# COMPACT_ATOMS: atom_id res chain seq x y z
N MET A 1 -17.61 -59.52 9.95
CA MET A 1 -18.53 -58.37 10.05
C MET A 1 -18.04 -57.32 11.05
N LYS A 2 -17.75 -57.63 12.32
CA LYS A 2 -17.25 -56.64 13.30
C LYS A 2 -15.93 -55.94 12.91
N LYS A 3 -14.94 -56.69 12.38
CA LYS A 3 -13.62 -56.13 12.02
C LYS A 3 -13.64 -55.23 10.79
N THR A 4 -14.53 -55.49 9.83
CA THR A 4 -14.66 -54.72 8.58
C THR A 4 -15.34 -53.37 8.83
N VAL A 5 -16.30 -53.31 9.75
CA VAL A 5 -16.99 -52.06 10.14
C VAL A 5 -16.05 -51.12 10.90
N THR A 6 -15.17 -51.66 11.77
CA THR A 6 -14.18 -50.85 12.51
C THR A 6 -13.14 -50.19 11.59
N VAL A 7 -12.67 -50.89 10.55
CA VAL A 7 -11.69 -50.35 9.59
C VAL A 7 -12.30 -49.25 8.72
N ILE A 8 -13.57 -49.38 8.32
CA ILE A 8 -14.27 -48.36 7.54
C ILE A 8 -14.51 -47.09 8.35
N CYS A 9 -14.90 -47.21 9.63
CA CYS A 9 -15.05 -46.05 10.52
C CYS A 9 -13.73 -45.30 10.74
N LEU A 10 -12.60 -46.01 10.87
CA LEU A 10 -11.29 -45.39 11.11
C LEU A 10 -10.78 -44.62 9.88
N ILE A 11 -11.04 -45.12 8.67
CA ILE A 11 -10.69 -44.47 7.41
C ILE A 11 -11.57 -43.23 7.18
N LEU A 12 -12.87 -43.31 7.50
CA LEU A 12 -13.78 -42.16 7.40
C LEU A 12 -13.39 -41.02 8.36
N THR A 13 -12.94 -41.31 9.59
CA THR A 13 -12.46 -40.26 10.49
C THR A 13 -11.12 -39.65 10.06
N LEU A 14 -10.25 -40.42 9.42
CA LEU A 14 -8.96 -39.91 8.92
C LEU A 14 -9.14 -39.00 7.69
N VAL A 15 -10.08 -39.35 6.80
CA VAL A 15 -10.41 -38.54 5.62
C VAL A 15 -11.11 -37.25 6.03
N VAL A 16 -12.08 -37.28 6.96
CA VAL A 16 -12.75 -36.08 7.47
C VAL A 16 -11.80 -35.17 8.26
N GLY A 17 -10.83 -35.75 8.99
CA GLY A 17 -9.78 -34.98 9.67
C GLY A 17 -8.78 -34.30 8.74
N ALA A 18 -8.56 -34.84 7.54
CA ALA A 18 -7.67 -34.25 6.54
C ALA A 18 -8.32 -33.10 5.75
N VAL A 19 -9.65 -33.04 5.65
CA VAL A 19 -10.36 -31.93 4.99
C VAL A 19 -10.65 -30.75 5.93
N ALA A 20 -10.50 -30.94 7.25
CA ALA A 20 -10.61 -29.85 8.23
C ALA A 20 -9.34 -28.98 8.35
N LEU A 21 -8.30 -29.30 7.59
CA LEU A 21 -7.14 -28.43 7.34
C LEU A 21 -7.36 -27.58 6.08
N SER A 22 -8.61 -27.28 5.73
CA SER A 22 -8.94 -26.24 4.77
C SER A 22 -8.44 -24.91 5.34
N ALA A 23 -7.27 -24.51 4.87
CA ALA A 23 -6.93 -23.12 4.58
C ALA A 23 -7.37 -22.13 5.68
N CYS A 24 -6.49 -21.89 6.66
CA CYS A 24 -6.22 -20.49 6.97
C CYS A 24 -5.53 -19.92 5.73
N ASP A 25 -6.29 -19.62 4.68
CA ASP A 25 -5.83 -18.65 3.69
C ASP A 25 -5.64 -17.37 4.51
N LYS A 26 -4.38 -17.04 4.80
CA LYS A 26 -4.08 -15.68 5.16
C LYS A 26 -4.40 -14.89 3.90
N GLU A 27 -5.46 -14.09 3.95
CA GLU A 27 -5.76 -13.07 2.94
C GLU A 27 -4.42 -12.38 2.59
N GLU A 28 -3.98 -12.54 1.35
CA GLU A 28 -2.71 -11.98 0.88
C GLU A 28 -2.99 -10.58 0.37
N TYR A 29 -2.52 -9.57 1.09
CA TYR A 29 -2.67 -8.19 0.65
C TYR A 29 -1.91 -7.96 -0.66
N ASN A 30 -2.52 -7.22 -1.59
CA ASN A 30 -1.81 -6.74 -2.77
C ASN A 30 -0.91 -5.56 -2.36
N VAL A 31 0.30 -5.87 -1.89
CA VAL A 31 1.30 -4.86 -1.51
C VAL A 31 2.20 -4.51 -2.69
N ARG A 32 1.66 -4.54 -3.91
CA ARG A 32 2.33 -3.98 -5.09
C ARG A 32 1.85 -2.56 -5.30
N ILE A 33 2.74 -1.66 -5.67
CA ILE A 33 2.33 -0.26 -5.91
C ILE A 33 1.40 -0.08 -7.13
N GLU A 34 1.37 -1.06 -8.04
CA GLU A 34 0.54 -1.10 -9.24
C GLU A 34 -0.86 -1.68 -8.97
N GLY A 35 -1.86 -1.17 -9.68
CA GLY A 35 -3.24 -1.69 -9.60
C GLY A 35 -4.12 -1.00 -8.55
N HIS A 36 -3.63 0.06 -7.92
CA HIS A 36 -4.36 0.87 -6.95
C HIS A 36 -4.81 2.22 -7.54
N GLU A 37 -5.95 2.72 -7.07
CA GLU A 37 -6.48 4.06 -7.29
C GLU A 37 -6.13 4.97 -6.10
N TRP A 38 -4.89 5.45 -6.06
CA TRP A 38 -4.36 6.26 -4.97
C TRP A 38 -5.10 7.59 -4.81
N VAL A 39 -5.58 7.85 -3.59
CA VAL A 39 -6.15 9.13 -3.16
C VAL A 39 -5.10 9.90 -2.38
N PHE A 40 -4.85 11.15 -2.76
CA PHE A 40 -3.90 12.02 -2.06
C PHE A 40 -4.41 12.42 -0.67
N ASP A 41 -3.53 12.30 0.33
CA ASP A 41 -3.80 12.68 1.72
C ASP A 41 -3.12 14.03 2.03
N ASN A 42 -1.79 14.04 2.09
CA ASN A 42 -1.01 15.18 2.52
C ASN A 42 0.46 15.11 2.09
N VAL A 43 1.16 16.23 2.27
CA VAL A 43 2.61 16.34 2.15
C VAL A 43 3.22 16.69 3.49
N LEU A 44 4.23 15.93 3.91
CA LEU A 44 5.10 16.27 5.03
C LEU A 44 6.47 16.71 4.51
N GLU A 45 6.95 17.87 4.97
CA GLU A 45 8.26 18.41 4.62
C GLU A 45 8.98 18.96 5.86
N ASN A 46 10.31 19.12 5.75
CA ASN A 46 11.07 19.87 6.74
C ASN A 46 10.99 21.37 6.45
N VAL A 47 10.37 22.14 7.35
CA VAL A 47 10.28 23.59 7.29
C VAL A 47 11.05 24.19 8.47
N GLY A 48 12.20 24.79 8.19
CA GLY A 48 13.00 25.46 9.22
C GLY A 48 13.57 24.55 10.31
N GLY A 49 13.76 23.25 10.01
CA GLY A 49 14.26 22.25 10.95
C GLY A 49 13.17 21.40 11.60
N GLU A 50 11.90 21.72 11.39
CA GLU A 50 10.77 21.01 11.97
C GLU A 50 9.92 20.34 10.88
N ALA A 51 9.34 19.18 11.19
CA ALA A 51 8.46 18.47 10.27
C ALA A 51 7.06 19.12 10.30
N ALA A 52 6.52 19.50 9.15
CA ALA A 52 5.23 20.17 9.03
C ALA A 52 4.44 19.63 7.82
N ILE A 53 3.11 19.58 7.96
CA ILE A 53 2.22 19.35 6.84
C ILE A 53 2.14 20.65 6.02
N THR A 54 2.73 20.67 4.82
CA THR A 54 2.80 21.87 3.99
C THR A 54 1.69 21.92 2.95
N GLU A 55 1.21 20.76 2.50
CA GLU A 55 0.13 20.62 1.54
C GLU A 55 -0.83 19.50 1.98
N CYS A 56 -2.13 19.64 1.67
CA CYS A 56 -3.14 18.65 2.01
C CYS A 56 -4.23 18.55 0.95
N SER A 57 -4.96 17.44 0.96
CA SER A 57 -6.18 17.28 0.17
C SER A 57 -7.33 18.14 0.69
N GLU A 58 -8.35 18.34 -0.14
CA GLU A 58 -9.56 19.10 0.25
C GLU A 58 -10.24 18.49 1.48
N SER A 59 -10.29 17.16 1.61
CA SER A 59 -10.90 16.47 2.75
C SER A 59 -10.18 16.73 4.07
N ASN A 60 -8.89 17.08 4.02
CA ASN A 60 -8.06 17.32 5.19
C ASN A 60 -7.87 18.80 5.52
N ALA A 61 -8.48 19.72 4.76
CA ALA A 61 -8.34 21.15 4.96
C ALA A 61 -8.76 21.62 6.37
N GLU A 62 -9.79 20.99 6.96
CA GLU A 62 -10.23 21.31 8.33
C GLU A 62 -9.25 20.79 9.40
N ILE A 63 -8.54 19.70 9.11
CA ILE A 63 -7.56 19.08 10.01
C ILE A 63 -6.23 19.85 9.97
N TYR A 64 -5.84 20.34 8.79
CA TYR A 64 -4.59 21.06 8.55
C TYR A 64 -4.87 22.49 8.02
N PRO A 65 -5.38 23.41 8.85
CA PRO A 65 -5.82 24.74 8.40
C PRO A 65 -4.68 25.63 7.87
N GLU A 66 -3.43 25.33 8.23
CA GLU A 66 -2.25 26.05 7.79
C GLU A 66 -1.61 25.44 6.53
N ALA A 67 -2.04 24.25 6.11
CA ALA A 67 -1.54 23.58 4.92
C ALA A 67 -2.23 24.12 3.66
N LYS A 68 -1.50 24.18 2.56
CA LYS A 68 -2.05 24.56 1.27
C LYS A 68 -2.90 23.41 0.71
N VAL A 69 -4.15 23.67 0.38
CA VAL A 69 -5.00 22.67 -0.29
C VAL A 69 -4.54 22.51 -1.74
N VAL A 70 -4.26 21.26 -2.15
CA VAL A 70 -3.79 20.90 -3.49
C VAL A 70 -4.41 19.60 -3.99
N GLU A 71 -4.32 19.38 -5.29
CA GLU A 71 -4.63 18.12 -5.95
C GLU A 71 -3.33 17.53 -6.51
N ILE A 72 -3.01 16.31 -6.06
CA ILE A 72 -1.90 15.48 -6.55
C ILE A 72 -2.48 14.12 -6.95
N LYS A 73 -2.03 13.60 -8.09
CA LYS A 73 -2.43 12.29 -8.60
C LYS A 73 -1.22 11.40 -8.78
N VAL A 74 -1.41 10.12 -8.49
CA VAL A 74 -0.40 9.10 -8.73
C VAL A 74 -0.96 8.07 -9.70
N SER A 75 -0.14 7.68 -10.66
CA SER A 75 -0.41 6.51 -11.50
C SER A 75 0.85 5.68 -11.64
N VAL A 76 0.72 4.37 -11.51
CA VAL A 76 1.82 3.44 -11.77
C VAL A 76 1.43 2.52 -12.91
N LYS A 77 2.30 2.45 -13.93
CA LYS A 77 2.07 1.59 -15.08
C LYS A 77 3.39 1.10 -15.65
N SER A 78 3.50 -0.21 -15.82
CA SER A 78 4.64 -0.85 -16.47
C SER A 78 5.97 -0.48 -15.82
N GLY A 79 6.05 -0.49 -14.48
CA GLY A 79 7.27 -0.13 -13.74
C GLY A 79 7.61 1.37 -13.75
N THR A 80 6.70 2.23 -14.19
CA THR A 80 6.87 3.70 -14.14
C THR A 80 5.86 4.31 -13.19
N LEU A 81 6.35 5.07 -12.21
CA LEU A 81 5.57 5.90 -11.29
C LEU A 81 5.48 7.32 -11.86
N THR A 82 4.28 7.84 -12.02
CA THR A 82 4.02 9.23 -12.41
C THR A 82 3.29 9.94 -11.28
N VAL A 83 3.85 11.05 -10.82
CA VAL A 83 3.26 11.95 -9.82
C VAL A 83 2.89 13.25 -10.53
N GLU A 84 1.60 13.53 -10.65
CA GLU A 84 1.07 14.74 -11.26
C GLU A 84 0.58 15.69 -10.17
N HIS A 85 1.25 16.82 -10.02
CA HIS A 85 0.81 17.89 -9.13
C HIS A 85 -0.11 18.84 -9.90
N VAL A 86 -1.40 18.51 -9.96
CA VAL A 86 -2.42 19.17 -10.80
C VAL A 86 -2.51 20.67 -10.50
N THR A 87 -2.54 21.06 -9.23
CA THR A 87 -2.63 22.48 -8.83
C THR A 87 -1.41 23.31 -9.27
N ALA A 88 -0.23 22.71 -9.32
CA ALA A 88 1.01 23.37 -9.73
C ALA A 88 1.27 23.25 -11.23
N GLY A 89 0.59 22.33 -11.93
CA GLY A 89 0.81 22.04 -13.34
C GLY A 89 2.15 21.36 -13.62
N THR A 90 2.69 20.61 -12.65
CA THR A 90 3.98 19.92 -12.76
C THR A 90 3.80 18.40 -12.71
N THR A 91 4.69 17.68 -13.37
CA THR A 91 4.69 16.21 -13.40
C THR A 91 6.10 15.70 -13.15
N SER A 92 6.22 14.73 -12.25
CA SER A 92 7.43 13.98 -11.97
C SER A 92 7.25 12.54 -12.41
N VAL A 93 8.28 11.94 -13.01
CA VAL A 93 8.25 10.57 -13.51
C VAL A 93 9.46 9.84 -12.95
N TYR A 94 9.23 8.63 -12.44
CA TYR A 94 10.25 7.77 -11.85
C TYR A 94 10.17 6.36 -12.40
N VAL A 95 11.32 5.71 -12.55
CA VAL A 95 11.41 4.28 -12.83
C VAL A 95 11.48 3.52 -11.50
N LEU A 96 10.72 2.42 -11.39
CA LEU A 96 10.81 1.50 -10.26
C LEU A 96 11.97 0.53 -10.50
N ALA A 97 13.07 0.69 -9.76
CA ALA A 97 14.32 -0.02 -10.03
C ALA A 97 14.45 -1.36 -9.27
N GLU A 98 14.15 -1.34 -7.97
CA GLU A 98 14.21 -2.53 -7.11
C GLU A 98 12.96 -2.58 -6.23
N GLU A 99 12.52 -3.79 -5.91
CA GLU A 99 11.39 -4.08 -5.01
C GLU A 99 11.86 -4.99 -3.88
N GLU A 100 11.67 -4.54 -2.64
CA GLU A 100 11.85 -5.38 -1.45
C GLU A 100 10.48 -5.63 -0.80
N TYR A 101 10.02 -6.88 -0.84
CA TYR A 101 8.81 -7.32 -0.18
C TYR A 101 9.07 -7.63 1.30
N ILE A 102 8.23 -7.09 2.19
CA ILE A 102 8.35 -7.21 3.64
C ILE A 102 7.11 -7.88 4.22
N GLU A 103 7.29 -9.14 4.64
CA GLU A 103 6.36 -9.92 5.49
C GLU A 103 4.87 -9.90 5.08
N GLY A 104 4.56 -9.67 3.80
CA GLY A 104 3.19 -9.68 3.26
C GLY A 104 2.30 -8.54 3.67
N LYS A 105 2.87 -7.47 4.20
CA LYS A 105 2.12 -6.25 4.55
C LYS A 105 2.71 -4.97 3.98
N SER A 106 3.90 -5.03 3.38
CA SER A 106 4.48 -3.89 2.70
C SER A 106 5.49 -4.29 1.64
N SER A 107 5.76 -3.35 0.74
CA SER A 107 6.86 -3.40 -0.22
C SER A 107 7.53 -2.03 -0.30
N ILE A 108 8.83 -2.01 -0.54
CA ILE A 108 9.62 -0.80 -0.75
C ILE A 108 10.18 -0.82 -2.17
N TYR A 109 10.09 0.31 -2.86
CA TYR A 109 10.64 0.52 -4.18
C TYR A 109 11.71 1.60 -4.17
N ILE A 110 12.83 1.36 -4.85
CA ILE A 110 13.81 2.40 -5.19
C ILE A 110 13.30 3.15 -6.42
N LEU A 111 13.27 4.48 -6.34
CA LEU A 111 12.88 5.36 -7.44
C LEU A 111 14.12 5.89 -8.14
N GLU A 112 14.19 5.72 -9.46
CA GLU A 112 15.23 6.31 -10.30
C GLU A 112 14.68 7.44 -11.16
N ASP A 113 15.49 8.47 -11.39
CA ASP A 113 15.23 9.50 -12.40
C ASP A 113 15.48 8.98 -13.83
N GLU A 114 15.27 9.83 -14.83
CA GLU A 114 15.49 9.46 -16.25
C GLU A 114 16.96 9.15 -16.59
N GLU A 115 17.91 9.55 -15.75
CA GLU A 115 19.34 9.29 -15.90
C GLU A 115 19.78 8.00 -15.18
N GLY A 116 18.87 7.36 -14.43
CA GLY A 116 19.15 6.17 -13.64
C GLY A 116 19.80 6.47 -12.28
N ASN A 117 19.69 7.70 -11.78
CA ASN A 117 20.15 8.02 -10.43
C ASN A 117 19.02 7.79 -9.42
N GLU A 118 19.37 7.33 -8.22
CA GLU A 118 18.43 7.23 -7.11
C GLU A 118 17.84 8.61 -6.79
N ALA A 119 16.53 8.74 -6.99
CA ALA A 119 15.75 9.94 -6.75
C ALA A 119 14.96 9.86 -5.43
N GLY A 120 14.73 8.65 -4.91
CA GLY A 120 13.92 8.46 -3.72
C GLY A 120 13.45 7.04 -3.50
N TYR A 121 12.39 6.93 -2.68
CA TYR A 121 11.78 5.65 -2.32
C TYR A 121 10.25 5.76 -2.36
N ALA A 122 9.58 4.69 -2.75
CA ALA A 122 8.14 4.54 -2.55
C ALA A 122 7.87 3.34 -1.66
N THR A 123 7.07 3.52 -0.61
CA THR A 123 6.69 2.45 0.31
C THR A 123 5.19 2.27 0.25
N ILE A 124 4.75 1.05 -0.06
CA ILE A 124 3.35 0.64 0.05
C ILE A 124 3.20 -0.27 1.28
N GLY A 125 2.09 -0.14 1.99
CA GLY A 125 1.70 -1.11 3.00
C GLY A 125 0.23 -1.04 3.35
N VAL A 126 -0.15 -1.79 4.38
CA VAL A 126 -1.52 -1.82 4.90
C VAL A 126 -1.58 -1.17 6.27
N THR A 127 -2.47 -0.19 6.42
CA THR A 127 -2.78 0.48 7.68
C THR A 127 -4.09 -0.09 8.22
N SER A 128 -4.07 -0.68 9.42
CA SER A 128 -5.28 -1.13 10.12
C SER A 128 -5.65 -0.15 11.22
N TYR A 129 -6.91 0.27 11.26
CA TYR A 129 -7.43 1.19 12.26
C TYR A 129 -8.09 0.46 13.43
N HIS A 130 -8.28 1.17 14.54
CA HIS A 130 -8.89 0.61 15.75
C HIS A 130 -10.34 0.13 15.54
N ASP A 131 -11.07 0.72 14.60
CA ASP A 131 -12.43 0.30 14.25
C ASP A 131 -12.46 -0.97 13.38
N GLY A 132 -11.29 -1.50 13.00
CA GLY A 132 -11.14 -2.70 12.17
C GLY A 132 -11.16 -2.41 10.67
N SER A 133 -11.30 -1.15 10.26
CA SER A 133 -11.08 -0.77 8.86
C SER A 133 -9.60 -0.90 8.49
N GLU A 134 -9.35 -1.15 7.21
CA GLU A 134 -8.01 -1.28 6.66
C GLU A 134 -7.93 -0.50 5.35
N GLU A 135 -6.77 0.11 5.09
CA GLU A 135 -6.49 0.79 3.83
C GLU A 135 -5.08 0.43 3.35
N TYR A 136 -4.87 0.49 2.05
CA TYR A 136 -3.52 0.59 1.51
C TYR A 136 -3.01 2.00 1.73
N THR A 137 -1.74 2.12 2.11
CA THR A 137 -1.04 3.40 2.26
C THR A 137 0.18 3.39 1.36
N LEU A 138 0.36 4.46 0.58
CA LEU A 138 1.54 4.73 -0.23
C LEU A 138 2.23 5.99 0.29
N ILE A 139 3.54 5.89 0.52
CA ILE A 139 4.41 7.00 0.89
C ILE A 139 5.49 7.13 -0.19
N ILE A 140 5.54 8.28 -0.86
CA ILE A 140 6.60 8.61 -1.82
C ILE A 140 7.53 9.62 -1.15
N ARG A 141 8.81 9.29 -1.07
CA ARG A 141 9.85 10.18 -0.54
C ARG A 141 10.81 10.59 -1.65
N THR A 142 10.93 11.90 -1.87
CA THR A 142 11.95 12.48 -2.74
C THR A 142 12.68 13.59 -1.99
N GLY A 143 13.94 13.35 -1.63
CA GLY A 143 14.68 14.22 -0.71
C GLY A 143 14.05 14.27 0.69
N ASP A 144 13.63 15.48 1.11
CA ASP A 144 12.98 15.75 2.40
C ASP A 144 11.45 15.92 2.30
N ARG A 145 10.89 15.67 1.10
CA ARG A 145 9.45 15.71 0.84
C ARG A 145 8.87 14.30 0.88
N TYR A 146 7.78 14.15 1.63
CA TYR A 146 7.03 12.90 1.78
C TYR A 146 5.59 13.15 1.35
N GLU A 147 5.12 12.42 0.36
CA GLU A 147 3.77 12.51 -0.18
C GLU A 147 3.00 11.24 0.22
N TYR A 148 1.86 11.44 0.88
CA TYR A 148 1.04 10.36 1.44
C TYR A 148 -0.21 10.17 0.59
N PHE A 149 -0.52 8.92 0.31
CA PHE A 149 -1.70 8.49 -0.42
C PHE A 149 -2.32 7.28 0.26
N SER A 150 -3.62 7.10 0.10
CA SER A 150 -4.33 5.92 0.57
C SER A 150 -5.34 5.39 -0.43
N GLU A 151 -5.77 4.15 -0.23
CA GLU A 151 -6.88 3.51 -0.92
C GLU A 151 -7.62 2.60 0.06
N GLU A 152 -8.94 2.78 0.17
CA GLU A 152 -9.79 1.95 1.04
C GLU A 152 -9.82 0.49 0.54
N ILE A 153 -9.60 -0.47 1.43
CA ILE A 153 -9.72 -1.90 1.11
C ILE A 153 -11.20 -2.28 1.18
N THR A 154 -11.87 -2.25 0.03
CA THR A 154 -13.33 -2.47 -0.07
C THR A 154 -13.72 -3.93 -0.28
N ASP A 155 -12.85 -4.76 -0.86
CA ASP A 155 -13.04 -6.19 -1.00
C ASP A 155 -11.73 -6.92 -0.60
N LYS A 156 -11.81 -7.80 0.40
CA LYS A 156 -10.72 -8.72 0.73
C LYS A 156 -10.88 -9.94 -0.18
N GLU A 157 -9.94 -10.15 -1.11
CA GLU A 157 -9.94 -11.34 -1.98
C GLU A 157 -9.63 -12.63 -1.19
#